data_AF-A0A9D9MBZ2-F1
#
_entry.id   AF-A0A9D9MBZ2-F1
#
_cell.length_a   1.000
_cell.length_b   1.000
_cell.length_c   1.000
_cell.angle_alpha   90.00
_cell.angle_beta   90.00
_cell.angle_gamma   90.00
#
_symmetry.space_group_name_H-M   'P 1'
#
loop_
_entity.id
_entity.type
_entity.pdbx_description
1 polymer ?
#
loop_
_entity_poly.entity_id
_entity_poly.type
_entity_poly.pdbx_seq_one_letter_code
_entity_poly.pdbx_strand_id
1 'polypeptide(L)'
;MLGAFISGFEEGRTKAKTTQTGSTPLASTTSSSKITPSNRPDIQTKFEDIIATYKGHYRQAETDLQKGYSRTERKKAIQALNMRGQAKNWVGVVKKIGANNEGKAYVSIALNRDLQVKTWNNAVSDSFDNTLIPPNSPLYNTLLSMKQGQEVKFSGHFLTSPYKDEDYYEESSLSMAGAMLSPEFLFQFDEITPLK
;
A
#
# COMPACT_ATOMS: atom_id res chain seq x y z
N MET A 1 57.09 -27.22 7.22
CA MET A 1 57.75 -28.28 6.44
C MET A 1 56.66 -29.09 5.74
N LEU A 2 56.81 -29.25 4.42
CA LEU A 2 56.31 -30.32 3.52
C LEU A 2 54.84 -30.80 3.66
N GLY A 3 54.05 -30.94 2.61
CA GLY A 3 54.31 -30.94 1.17
C GLY A 3 53.00 -31.21 0.39
N ALA A 4 53.00 -30.82 -0.88
CA ALA A 4 51.94 -31.06 -1.87
C ALA A 4 52.03 -32.48 -2.49
N PHE A 5 51.24 -32.73 -3.57
CA PHE A 5 51.31 -33.81 -4.60
C PHE A 5 50.31 -34.99 -4.37
N ILE A 6 49.53 -35.59 -5.33
CA ILE A 6 49.44 -35.67 -6.82
C ILE A 6 47.99 -36.14 -7.17
N SER A 7 47.26 -35.53 -8.12
CA SER A 7 46.88 -36.03 -9.48
C SER A 7 46.57 -37.52 -9.66
N GLY A 8 45.47 -37.82 -10.39
CA GLY A 8 45.12 -39.15 -10.89
C GLY A 8 43.77 -39.17 -11.63
N PHE A 9 43.85 -39.18 -12.96
CA PHE A 9 42.77 -39.20 -13.95
C PHE A 9 42.66 -40.62 -14.53
N GLU A 10 41.47 -41.23 -14.65
CA GLU A 10 41.20 -42.18 -15.75
C GLU A 10 39.70 -42.45 -15.98
N GLU A 11 39.35 -42.46 -17.27
CA GLU A 11 38.03 -42.66 -17.86
C GLU A 11 37.60 -44.13 -17.87
N GLY A 12 36.31 -44.38 -17.63
CA GLY A 12 35.65 -45.64 -17.95
C GLY A 12 34.33 -45.40 -18.69
N ARG A 13 34.35 -45.44 -20.02
CA ARG A 13 33.16 -45.42 -20.88
C ARG A 13 32.48 -46.79 -20.91
N THR A 14 31.17 -46.84 -20.67
CA THR A 14 30.29 -47.85 -21.27
C THR A 14 29.03 -47.19 -21.81
N LYS A 15 28.77 -47.45 -23.10
CA LYS A 15 27.66 -46.95 -23.91
C LYS A 15 26.34 -47.61 -23.48
N ALA A 16 25.26 -46.84 -23.40
CA ALA A 16 23.90 -47.36 -23.52
C ALA A 16 23.07 -46.44 -24.43
N LYS A 17 22.25 -47.10 -25.25
CA LYS A 17 21.62 -46.64 -26.47
C LYS A 17 20.24 -46.04 -26.20
N THR A 18 19.92 -45.00 -26.97
CA THR A 18 18.68 -44.22 -27.07
C THR A 18 17.38 -45.05 -27.07
N THR A 19 16.39 -44.60 -26.31
CA THR A 19 14.97 -44.59 -26.72
C THR A 19 14.31 -43.35 -26.13
N GLN A 20 13.91 -42.42 -27.01
CA GLN A 20 13.11 -41.24 -26.71
C GLN A 20 11.62 -41.61 -26.69
N THR A 21 10.87 -41.12 -25.70
CA THR A 21 9.44 -40.80 -25.85
C THR A 21 9.02 -39.79 -24.78
N GLY A 22 8.62 -38.59 -25.21
CA GLY A 22 7.64 -37.73 -24.52
C GLY A 22 8.15 -36.75 -23.46
N SER A 23 8.63 -35.57 -23.87
CA SER A 23 8.71 -34.40 -22.99
C SER A 23 8.14 -33.17 -23.68
N THR A 24 6.89 -32.84 -23.33
CA THR A 24 6.28 -31.53 -23.57
C THR A 24 7.02 -30.49 -22.73
N PRO A 25 7.56 -29.39 -23.27
CA PRO A 25 8.10 -28.32 -22.46
C PRO A 25 6.96 -27.47 -21.91
N LEU A 26 6.71 -27.58 -20.61
CA LEU A 26 5.85 -26.64 -19.88
C LEU A 26 6.60 -25.30 -19.79
N ALA A 27 6.35 -24.43 -20.75
CA ALA A 27 6.82 -23.06 -20.72
C ALA A 27 6.14 -22.31 -19.56
N SER A 28 6.78 -22.29 -18.39
CA SER A 28 6.40 -21.41 -17.29
C SER A 28 7.08 -20.05 -17.49
N THR A 29 6.55 -19.27 -18.44
CA THR A 29 6.74 -17.82 -18.44
C THR A 29 5.90 -17.27 -17.28
N THR A 30 6.50 -17.17 -16.09
CA THR A 30 5.90 -16.38 -15.00
C THR A 30 6.10 -14.91 -15.34
N SER A 31 5.15 -14.37 -16.09
CA SER A 31 4.98 -12.95 -16.35
C SER A 31 4.92 -12.20 -15.02
N SER A 32 5.99 -11.50 -14.69
CA SER A 32 5.99 -10.38 -13.75
C SER A 32 5.07 -9.29 -14.32
N SER A 33 3.78 -9.33 -13.97
CA SER A 33 2.82 -8.32 -14.40
C SER A 33 3.19 -6.97 -13.79
N LYS A 34 3.76 -6.12 -14.64
CA LYS A 34 4.00 -4.70 -14.39
C LYS A 34 2.63 -4.02 -14.41
N ILE A 35 2.18 -3.52 -13.25
CA ILE A 35 0.88 -2.86 -13.07
C ILE A 35 0.75 -1.70 -14.06
N THR A 36 -0.33 -1.67 -14.84
CA THR A 36 -0.57 -0.64 -15.86
C THR A 36 -1.41 0.50 -15.26
N PRO A 37 -1.08 1.79 -15.49
CA PRO A 37 -1.83 2.95 -15.02
C PRO A 37 -3.32 3.04 -15.43
N SER A 38 -3.83 2.14 -16.28
CA SER A 38 -5.12 2.29 -16.98
C SER A 38 -6.37 2.14 -16.10
N ASN A 39 -6.26 1.59 -14.89
CA ASN A 39 -7.42 1.37 -14.00
C ASN A 39 -7.50 2.33 -12.81
N ARG A 40 -6.55 3.29 -12.70
CA ARG A 40 -6.49 4.25 -11.60
C ARG A 40 -7.24 5.54 -11.97
N PRO A 41 -8.18 6.04 -11.15
CA PRO A 41 -8.85 7.32 -11.42
C PRO A 41 -7.87 8.50 -11.47
N ASP A 42 -8.05 9.45 -12.40
CA ASP A 42 -7.20 10.64 -12.53
C ASP A 42 -7.06 11.41 -11.21
N ILE A 43 -8.14 11.50 -10.43
CA ILE A 43 -8.12 12.22 -9.16
C ILE A 43 -7.26 11.53 -8.10
N GLN A 44 -7.16 10.19 -8.14
CA GLN A 44 -6.23 9.45 -7.30
C GLN A 44 -4.80 9.78 -7.70
N THR A 45 -4.47 9.75 -8.99
CA THR A 45 -3.14 10.08 -9.47
C THR A 45 -2.73 11.50 -9.06
N LYS A 46 -3.62 12.49 -9.23
CA LYS A 46 -3.36 13.87 -8.77
C LYS A 46 -3.11 13.98 -7.28
N PHE A 47 -3.88 13.25 -6.46
CA PHE A 47 -3.66 13.20 -5.02
C PHE A 47 -2.28 12.62 -4.69
N GLU A 48 -1.92 11.48 -5.28
CA GLU A 48 -0.60 10.85 -5.08
C GLU A 48 0.56 11.75 -5.53
N ASP A 49 0.41 12.45 -6.66
CA ASP A 49 1.41 13.37 -7.20
C ASP A 49 1.63 14.58 -6.29
N ILE A 50 0.56 15.12 -5.69
CA ILE A 50 0.66 16.19 -4.69
C ILE A 50 1.46 15.70 -3.48
N ILE A 51 1.15 14.52 -2.95
CA ILE A 51 1.91 13.94 -1.84
C ILE A 51 3.38 13.76 -2.21
N ALA A 52 3.68 13.22 -3.38
CA ALA A 52 5.04 13.00 -3.85
C ALA A 52 5.83 14.30 -4.05
N THR A 53 5.19 15.34 -4.61
CA THR A 53 5.77 16.67 -4.84
C THR A 53 6.23 17.29 -3.53
N TYR A 54 5.33 17.37 -2.54
CA TYR A 54 5.65 18.01 -1.26
C TYR A 54 6.53 17.16 -0.35
N LYS A 55 6.54 15.83 -0.54
CA LYS A 55 7.58 14.96 0.02
C LYS A 55 8.97 15.34 -0.53
N GLY A 56 9.07 15.64 -1.83
CA GLY A 56 10.30 16.15 -2.45
C GLY A 56 10.76 17.46 -1.80
N HIS A 57 9.87 18.44 -1.70
CA HIS A 57 10.16 19.72 -1.05
C HIS A 57 10.59 19.55 0.42
N TYR A 58 9.89 18.69 1.17
CA TYR A 58 10.24 18.39 2.56
C TYR A 58 11.63 17.78 2.71
N ARG A 59 12.05 16.91 1.79
CA ARG A 59 13.40 16.30 1.81
C ARG A 59 14.51 17.30 1.47
N GLN A 60 14.22 18.28 0.64
CA GLN A 60 15.17 19.32 0.21
C GLN A 60 15.25 20.49 1.20
N ALA A 61 14.26 20.62 2.10
CA ALA A 61 14.24 21.66 3.11
C ALA A 61 15.42 21.53 4.10
N GLU A 62 16.12 22.63 4.31
CA GLU A 62 17.29 22.74 5.19
C GLU A 62 16.89 23.09 6.63
N THR A 63 15.72 23.72 6.81
CA THR A 63 15.25 24.20 8.11
C THR A 63 13.86 23.66 8.44
N ASP A 64 13.53 23.62 9.73
CA ASP A 64 12.21 23.18 10.18
C ASP A 64 11.10 24.15 9.74
N LEU A 65 11.43 25.43 9.55
CA LEU A 65 10.50 26.40 8.97
C LEU A 65 10.12 26.03 7.52
N GLN A 66 11.09 25.65 6.68
CA GLN A 66 10.85 25.21 5.31
C GLN A 66 10.10 23.88 5.23
N LYS A 67 10.36 22.96 6.17
CA LYS A 67 9.61 21.71 6.32
C LYS A 67 8.14 21.98 6.66
N GLY A 68 7.88 22.86 7.64
CA GLY A 68 6.54 23.28 8.00
C GLY A 68 5.80 23.99 6.86
N TYR A 69 6.52 24.80 6.09
CA TYR A 69 5.99 25.43 4.87
C TYR A 69 5.57 24.38 3.83
N SER A 70 6.40 23.37 3.59
CA SER A 70 6.09 22.28 2.65
C SER A 70 4.81 21.53 3.02
N ARG A 71 4.57 21.29 4.33
CA ARG A 71 3.32 20.67 4.80
C ARG A 71 2.10 21.58 4.59
N THR A 72 2.25 22.87 4.89
CA THR A 72 1.20 23.87 4.67
C THR A 72 0.80 23.97 3.20
N GLU A 73 1.76 23.97 2.29
CA GLU A 73 1.48 24.03 0.85
C GLU A 73 0.87 22.73 0.32
N ARG A 74 1.30 21.57 0.85
CA ARG A 74 0.64 20.28 0.57
C ARG A 74 -0.84 20.32 0.91
N LYS A 75 -1.18 20.79 2.10
CA LYS A 75 -2.57 20.95 2.55
C LYS A 75 -3.40 21.77 1.55
N LYS A 76 -2.91 22.95 1.15
CA LYS A 76 -3.59 23.82 0.17
C LYS A 76 -3.79 23.12 -1.18
N ALA A 77 -2.79 22.39 -1.65
CA ALA A 77 -2.88 21.65 -2.90
C ALA A 77 -3.91 20.51 -2.83
N ILE A 78 -3.97 19.77 -1.73
CA ILE A 78 -5.00 18.75 -1.50
C ILE A 78 -6.39 19.40 -1.49
N GLN A 79 -6.56 20.53 -0.78
CA GLN A 79 -7.82 21.29 -0.74
C GLN A 79 -8.30 21.69 -2.14
N ALA A 80 -7.37 22.11 -3.00
CA ALA A 80 -7.65 22.53 -4.37
C ALA A 80 -8.18 21.39 -5.27
N LEU A 81 -8.00 20.12 -4.90
CA LEU A 81 -8.62 18.99 -5.61
C LEU A 81 -10.15 18.96 -5.49
N ASN A 82 -10.71 19.63 -4.47
CA ASN A 82 -12.15 19.72 -4.22
C ASN A 82 -12.87 18.34 -4.21
N MET A 83 -12.19 17.31 -3.71
CA MET A 83 -12.73 15.95 -3.63
C MET A 83 -13.85 15.81 -2.59
N ARG A 84 -13.98 16.78 -1.67
CA ARG A 84 -14.88 16.71 -0.52
C ARG A 84 -14.72 15.43 0.29
N GLY A 85 -13.48 14.93 0.36
CA GLY A 85 -13.13 13.69 1.05
C GLY A 85 -13.47 12.41 0.27
N GLN A 86 -14.17 12.48 -0.86
CA GLN A 86 -14.64 11.27 -1.54
C GLN A 86 -13.55 10.63 -2.40
N ALA A 87 -13.38 9.32 -2.22
CA ALA A 87 -12.55 8.48 -3.08
C ALA A 87 -13.44 7.43 -3.71
N LYS A 88 -13.57 7.44 -5.04
CA LYS A 88 -14.43 6.51 -5.79
C LYS A 88 -13.59 5.66 -6.73
N ASN A 89 -13.71 4.35 -6.61
CA ASN A 89 -12.99 3.37 -7.43
C ASN A 89 -11.46 3.54 -7.39
N TRP A 90 -10.91 3.96 -6.24
CA TRP A 90 -9.48 4.05 -6.07
C TRP A 90 -8.86 2.66 -6.03
N VAL A 91 -7.61 2.54 -6.46
CA VAL A 91 -6.90 1.26 -6.57
C VAL A 91 -5.68 1.27 -5.67
N GLY A 92 -5.47 0.20 -4.92
CA GLY A 92 -4.30 0.04 -4.07
C GLY A 92 -4.04 -1.41 -3.70
N VAL A 93 -3.09 -1.61 -2.80
CA VAL A 93 -2.69 -2.94 -2.32
C VAL A 93 -2.94 -3.05 -0.83
N VAL A 94 -3.60 -4.12 -0.39
CA VAL A 94 -3.84 -4.39 1.03
C VAL A 94 -2.49 -4.53 1.74
N LYS A 95 -2.17 -3.55 2.59
CA LYS A 95 -0.94 -3.52 3.39
C LYS A 95 -1.10 -4.29 4.69
N LYS A 96 -2.27 -4.16 5.32
CA LYS A 96 -2.60 -4.82 6.58
C LYS A 96 -4.11 -5.04 6.66
N ILE A 97 -4.51 -6.17 7.23
CA ILE A 97 -5.90 -6.53 7.47
C ILE A 97 -5.97 -7.40 8.72
N GLY A 98 -6.99 -7.23 9.56
CA GLY A 98 -7.17 -8.02 10.76
C GLY A 98 -8.38 -7.58 11.57
N ALA A 99 -8.53 -8.10 12.78
CA ALA A 99 -9.56 -7.71 13.73
C ALA A 99 -8.94 -7.16 15.02
N ASN A 100 -9.63 -6.20 15.66
CA ASN A 100 -9.28 -5.72 16.99
C ASN A 100 -9.83 -6.69 18.09
N ASN A 101 -9.61 -6.37 19.36
CA ASN A 101 -10.07 -7.20 20.49
C ASN A 101 -11.60 -7.30 20.62
N GLU A 102 -12.37 -6.47 19.92
CA GLU A 102 -13.84 -6.46 19.89
C GLU A 102 -14.39 -7.23 18.67
N GLY A 103 -13.49 -7.78 17.84
CA GLY A 103 -13.84 -8.46 16.59
C GLY A 103 -14.11 -7.52 15.41
N LYS A 104 -14.02 -6.19 15.57
CA LYS A 104 -14.16 -5.26 14.43
C LYS A 104 -12.95 -5.35 13.51
N ALA A 105 -13.18 -5.35 12.21
CA ALA A 105 -12.09 -5.39 11.24
C ALA A 105 -11.41 -4.02 11.09
N TYR A 106 -10.10 -4.06 10.87
CA TYR A 106 -9.30 -2.93 10.44
C TYR A 106 -8.58 -3.28 9.15
N VAL A 107 -8.35 -2.27 8.30
CA VAL A 107 -7.66 -2.45 7.02
C VAL A 107 -6.81 -1.21 6.70
N SER A 108 -5.66 -1.46 6.07
CA SER A 108 -4.81 -0.43 5.47
C SER A 108 -4.52 -0.81 4.03
N ILE A 109 -4.69 0.15 3.13
CA ILE A 109 -4.44 0.02 1.69
C ILE A 109 -3.35 1.01 1.29
N ALA A 110 -2.26 0.48 0.74
CA ALA A 110 -1.19 1.26 0.15
C ALA A 110 -1.60 1.76 -1.24
N LEU A 111 -1.50 3.06 -1.46
CA LEU A 111 -1.72 3.68 -2.78
C LEU A 111 -0.44 3.67 -3.61
N ASN A 112 0.70 3.80 -2.93
CA ASN A 112 2.03 3.57 -3.46
C ASN A 112 2.97 3.12 -2.32
N ARG A 113 4.29 3.13 -2.55
CA ARG A 113 5.29 2.67 -1.56
C ARG A 113 5.19 3.42 -0.22
N ASP A 114 4.87 4.71 -0.27
CA ASP A 114 5.05 5.65 0.83
C ASP A 114 3.76 6.39 1.20
N LEU A 115 2.60 5.88 0.80
CA LEU A 115 1.31 6.51 1.06
C LEU A 115 0.26 5.43 1.26
N GLN A 116 -0.49 5.54 2.34
CA GLN A 116 -1.60 4.64 2.63
C GLN A 116 -2.82 5.37 3.19
N VAL A 117 -3.96 4.75 2.95
CA VAL A 117 -5.23 5.03 3.64
C VAL A 117 -5.52 3.88 4.59
N LYS A 118 -6.11 4.17 5.75
CA LYS A 118 -6.36 3.15 6.77
C LYS A 118 -7.56 3.49 7.64
N THR A 119 -8.12 2.45 8.25
CA THR A 119 -8.91 2.61 9.46
C THR A 119 -7.99 2.79 10.67
N TRP A 120 -8.54 3.19 11.81
CA TRP A 120 -7.93 2.89 13.10
C TRP A 120 -7.78 1.38 13.29
N ASN A 121 -6.89 0.99 14.20
CA ASN A 121 -6.69 -0.41 14.60
C ASN A 121 -7.08 -0.69 16.05
N ASN A 122 -7.60 0.31 16.77
CA ASN A 122 -8.01 0.20 18.15
C ASN A 122 -9.27 1.06 18.39
N ALA A 123 -10.15 0.59 19.28
CA ALA A 123 -11.45 1.21 19.49
C ALA A 123 -11.40 2.54 20.24
N VAL A 124 -10.39 2.74 21.09
CA VAL A 124 -10.24 3.98 21.86
C VAL A 124 -10.03 5.16 20.91
N SER A 125 -9.08 5.05 19.98
CA SER A 125 -8.85 6.07 18.96
C SER A 125 -10.04 6.21 17.99
N ASP A 126 -10.78 5.12 17.73
CA ASP A 126 -11.91 5.11 16.79
C ASP A 126 -13.24 5.65 17.36
N SER A 127 -13.29 5.97 18.66
CA SER A 127 -14.55 6.27 19.38
C SER A 127 -15.37 7.41 18.77
N PHE A 128 -14.72 8.33 18.05
CA PHE A 128 -15.37 9.45 17.36
C PHE A 128 -15.31 9.32 15.83
N ASP A 129 -14.36 8.55 15.32
CA ASP A 129 -14.03 8.48 13.88
C ASP A 129 -14.76 7.34 13.16
N ASN A 130 -15.19 6.29 13.89
CA ASN A 130 -16.02 5.19 13.39
C ASN A 130 -15.52 4.55 12.08
N THR A 131 -14.20 4.43 11.94
CA THR A 131 -13.54 3.83 10.77
C THR A 131 -13.48 2.31 10.86
N LEU A 132 -13.57 1.71 12.05
CA LEU A 132 -13.54 0.26 12.22
C LEU A 132 -14.79 -0.40 11.63
N ILE A 133 -14.58 -1.53 10.95
CA ILE A 133 -15.61 -2.19 10.16
C ILE A 133 -16.37 -3.22 11.04
N PRO A 134 -17.69 -3.05 11.26
CA PRO A 134 -18.45 -3.92 12.16
C PRO A 134 -18.57 -5.37 11.64
N PRO A 135 -18.52 -6.40 12.52
CA PRO A 135 -18.62 -7.82 12.14
C PRO A 135 -19.85 -8.21 11.32
N ASN A 136 -20.95 -7.50 11.51
CA ASN A 136 -22.23 -7.74 10.85
C ASN A 136 -22.43 -6.90 9.57
N SER A 137 -21.41 -6.17 9.13
CA SER A 137 -21.50 -5.36 7.90
C SER A 137 -21.21 -6.20 6.65
N PRO A 138 -21.81 -5.86 5.49
CA PRO A 138 -21.45 -6.49 4.22
C PRO A 138 -19.95 -6.38 3.89
N LEU A 139 -19.33 -5.24 4.22
CA LEU A 139 -17.91 -5.01 3.99
C LEU A 139 -17.04 -5.98 4.80
N TYR A 140 -17.40 -6.26 6.05
CA TYR A 140 -16.68 -7.24 6.89
C TYR A 140 -16.64 -8.62 6.24
N ASN A 141 -17.77 -9.08 5.69
CA ASN A 141 -17.84 -10.38 5.02
C ASN A 141 -16.93 -10.44 3.79
N THR A 142 -16.84 -9.35 3.03
CA THR A 142 -15.90 -9.25 1.89
C THR A 142 -14.45 -9.37 2.36
N LEU A 143 -14.11 -8.71 3.47
CA LEU A 143 -12.76 -8.72 4.05
C LEU A 143 -12.30 -10.10 4.53
N LEU A 144 -13.21 -11.00 4.93
CA LEU A 144 -12.85 -12.36 5.39
C LEU A 144 -12.07 -13.19 4.36
N SER A 145 -12.27 -12.92 3.07
CA SER A 145 -11.59 -13.61 1.98
C SER A 145 -10.30 -12.94 1.51
N MET A 146 -10.00 -11.75 2.05
CA MET A 146 -8.88 -10.93 1.61
C MET A 146 -7.60 -11.22 2.39
N LYS A 147 -6.45 -10.93 1.76
CA LYS A 147 -5.14 -11.09 2.38
C LYS A 147 -4.22 -9.93 2.06
N GLN A 148 -3.19 -9.76 2.89
CA GLN A 148 -2.11 -8.82 2.62
C GLN A 148 -1.46 -9.09 1.26
N GLY A 149 -1.10 -8.02 0.54
CA GLY A 149 -0.49 -8.06 -0.78
C GLY A 149 -1.49 -8.14 -1.94
N GLN A 150 -2.79 -8.28 -1.65
CA GLN A 150 -3.83 -8.33 -2.67
C GLN A 150 -4.11 -6.93 -3.23
N GLU A 151 -4.20 -6.83 -4.56
CA GLU A 151 -4.65 -5.62 -5.22
C GLU A 151 -6.17 -5.49 -5.09
N VAL A 152 -6.65 -4.28 -4.82
CA VAL A 152 -8.05 -4.00 -4.55
C VAL A 152 -8.46 -2.68 -5.19
N LYS A 153 -9.74 -2.62 -5.56
CA LYS A 153 -10.46 -1.39 -5.84
C LYS A 153 -11.32 -1.06 -4.64
N PHE A 154 -11.33 0.18 -4.20
CA PHE A 154 -12.10 0.61 -3.04
C PHE A 154 -12.79 1.97 -3.27
N SER A 155 -13.82 2.22 -2.48
CA SER A 155 -14.48 3.51 -2.36
C SER A 155 -14.73 3.84 -0.89
N GLY A 156 -14.86 5.13 -0.60
CA GLY A 156 -15.13 5.63 0.75
C GLY A 156 -14.82 7.11 0.86
N HIS A 157 -14.48 7.55 2.07
CA HIS A 157 -14.11 8.93 2.31
C HIS A 157 -12.99 9.13 3.33
N PHE A 158 -12.18 10.14 3.06
CA PHE A 158 -11.21 10.67 4.00
C PHE A 158 -11.91 11.39 5.14
N LEU A 159 -11.38 11.23 6.35
CA LEU A 159 -11.86 11.95 7.51
C LEU A 159 -11.30 13.37 7.54
N THR A 160 -12.03 14.29 8.14
CA THR A 160 -11.62 15.68 8.37
C THR A 160 -11.83 16.02 9.84
N SER A 161 -10.81 16.58 10.49
CA SER A 161 -10.94 17.02 11.88
C SER A 161 -11.27 18.51 11.96
N PRO A 162 -12.31 18.92 12.68
CA PRO A 162 -12.49 20.34 13.00
C PRO A 162 -11.42 20.84 13.99
N TYR A 163 -10.68 19.95 14.65
CA TYR A 163 -9.69 20.29 15.69
C TYR A 163 -8.23 20.14 15.22
N LYS A 164 -7.99 19.37 14.15
CA LYS A 164 -6.66 19.10 13.58
C LYS A 164 -6.68 19.32 12.06
N ASP A 165 -6.35 20.53 11.65
CA ASP A 165 -6.35 20.93 10.24
C ASP A 165 -4.92 21.13 9.72
N GLU A 166 -4.02 20.19 10.02
CA GLU A 166 -2.62 20.25 9.58
C GLU A 166 -2.45 19.80 8.12
N ASP A 167 -3.25 18.83 7.67
CA ASP A 167 -3.14 18.18 6.36
C ASP A 167 -4.46 18.16 5.56
N TYR A 168 -5.47 18.91 6.01
CA TYR A 168 -6.86 18.93 5.51
C TYR A 168 -7.64 17.63 5.74
N TYR A 169 -7.09 16.49 5.36
CA TYR A 169 -7.59 15.19 5.79
C TYR A 169 -6.85 14.73 7.05
N GLU A 170 -7.52 13.94 7.88
CA GLU A 170 -6.92 13.43 9.10
C GLU A 170 -5.76 12.48 8.80
N GLU A 171 -4.58 12.87 9.28
CA GLU A 171 -3.33 12.14 9.14
C GLU A 171 -2.92 11.63 10.53
N SER A 172 -2.53 10.36 10.61
CA SER A 172 -2.37 9.65 11.89
C SER A 172 -0.92 9.46 12.35
N SER A 173 0.06 10.04 11.64
CA SER A 173 1.47 9.92 12.01
C SER A 173 1.79 10.69 13.29
N LEU A 174 2.70 10.15 14.10
CA LEU A 174 3.13 10.76 15.37
C LEU A 174 4.11 11.93 15.18
N SER A 175 4.68 12.08 13.99
CA SER A 175 5.67 13.12 13.70
C SER A 175 5.44 13.73 12.33
N MET A 176 5.87 14.98 12.17
CA MET A 176 5.85 15.66 10.87
C MET A 176 6.63 14.89 9.80
N ALA A 177 7.74 14.25 10.18
CA ALA A 177 8.52 13.42 9.26
C ALA A 177 7.71 12.21 8.78
N GLY A 178 6.98 11.53 9.68
CA GLY A 178 6.04 10.47 9.31
C GLY A 178 4.96 10.99 8.35
N ALA A 179 4.30 12.09 8.74
CA ALA A 179 3.23 12.71 7.96
C ALA A 179 3.68 13.13 6.56
N MET A 180 4.93 13.58 6.38
CA MET A 180 5.44 14.06 5.10
C MET A 180 6.14 12.99 4.25
N LEU A 181 6.77 12.00 4.88
CA LEU A 181 7.56 10.99 4.16
C LEU A 181 6.80 9.68 3.92
N SER A 182 5.88 9.32 4.81
CA SER A 182 5.09 8.09 4.77
C SER A 182 3.69 8.28 5.36
N PRO A 183 2.88 9.24 4.85
CA PRO A 183 1.57 9.57 5.41
C PRO A 183 0.62 8.39 5.51
N GLU A 184 -0.14 8.39 6.61
CA GLU A 184 -1.19 7.45 6.95
C GLU A 184 -2.51 8.18 7.17
N PHE A 185 -3.28 8.38 6.08
CA PHE A 185 -4.57 9.08 6.17
C PHE A 185 -5.67 8.17 6.70
N LEU A 186 -6.46 8.68 7.63
CA LEU A 186 -7.66 7.99 8.12
C LEU A 186 -8.75 8.03 7.06
N PHE A 187 -9.41 6.88 6.92
CA PHE A 187 -10.36 6.63 5.85
C PHE A 187 -11.47 5.71 6.33
N GLN A 188 -12.70 6.08 6.03
CA GLN A 188 -13.86 5.21 6.20
C GLN A 188 -14.17 4.55 4.86
N PHE A 189 -14.05 3.22 4.82
CA PHE A 189 -14.31 2.43 3.63
C PHE A 189 -15.80 2.09 3.50
N ASP A 190 -16.35 2.34 2.33
CA ASP A 190 -17.72 1.94 1.97
C ASP A 190 -17.70 0.60 1.21
N GLU A 191 -16.72 0.42 0.33
CA GLU A 191 -16.57 -0.76 -0.52
C GLU A 191 -15.09 -1.09 -0.72
N ILE A 192 -14.74 -2.38 -0.66
CA ILE A 192 -13.44 -2.90 -1.08
C ILE A 192 -13.69 -4.18 -1.87
N THR A 193 -13.13 -4.27 -3.07
CA THR A 193 -13.32 -5.40 -3.99
C THR A 193 -11.96 -5.86 -4.55
N PRO A 194 -11.67 -7.17 -4.59
CA PRO A 194 -10.45 -7.69 -5.21
C PRO A 194 -10.26 -7.25 -6.66
N LEU A 195 -9.04 -6.90 -7.02
CA LEU A 195 -8.59 -6.90 -8.40
C LEU A 195 -7.73 -8.15 -8.60
N LYS A 196 -8.16 -9.01 -9.53
CA LYS A 196 -7.61 -10.32 -9.96
C LYS A 196 -6.36 -10.83 -9.22
#